data_AF-A0A4S4GGW3-F1
#
_entry.id   AF-A0A4S4GGW3-F1
#
_cell.length_a   1.000
_cell.length_b   1.000
_cell.length_c   1.000
_cell.angle_alpha   90.00
_cell.angle_beta   90.00
_cell.angle_gamma   90.00
#
_symmetry.space_group_name_H-M   'P 1'
#
loop_
_entity.id
_entity.type
_entity.pdbx_description
1 polymer ?
#
loop_
_entity_poly.entity_id
_entity_poly.type
_entity_poly.pdbx_seq_one_letter_code
_entity_poly.pdbx_strand_id
1 'polypeptide(L)'
;MKIDIKKLKGIDLYYYITSDEYPDKDFSEAVSLLMYAQPNKDEALKLLEEVVKKGKRLVAIYPGTGDVAPQRAEFVGDIPDGALYVL
;
A
#
# COMPACT_ATOMS: atom_id res chain seq x y z
N MET A 1 21.36 -6.45 6.93
CA MET A 1 20.89 -5.59 8.04
C MET A 1 19.38 -5.45 7.89
N LYS A 2 18.57 -5.75 8.92
CA LYS A 2 17.11 -5.62 8.81
C LYS A 2 16.72 -4.17 9.13
N ILE A 3 16.28 -3.42 8.13
CA ILE A 3 15.84 -2.03 8.32
C ILE A 3 14.51 -2.04 9.09
N ASP A 4 14.39 -1.20 10.10
CA ASP A 4 13.14 -0.96 10.80
C ASP A 4 12.29 0.04 10.01
N ILE A 5 11.38 -0.47 9.18
CA ILE A 5 10.54 0.34 8.30
C ILE A 5 9.66 1.34 9.05
N LYS A 6 9.36 1.10 10.33
CA LYS A 6 8.55 2.04 11.13
C LYS A 6 9.29 3.35 11.42
N LYS A 7 10.60 3.40 11.21
CA LYS A 7 11.42 4.61 11.35
C LYS A 7 11.57 5.40 10.06
N LEU A 8 11.28 4.79 8.91
CA LEU A 8 11.26 5.48 7.63
C LEU A 8 9.97 6.31 7.50
N LYS A 9 10.03 7.36 6.70
CA LYS A 9 8.92 8.30 6.51
C LYS A 9 8.80 8.71 5.06
N GLY A 10 7.61 9.18 4.70
CA GLY A 10 7.34 9.75 3.39
C GLY A 10 7.89 8.91 2.25
N ILE A 11 8.64 9.57 1.37
CA ILE A 11 9.15 8.97 0.14
C ILE A 11 10.23 7.90 0.39
N ASP A 12 11.00 8.01 1.49
CA ASP A 12 12.02 7.01 1.82
C ASP A 12 11.38 5.67 2.22
N LEU A 13 10.26 5.73 2.96
CA LEU A 13 9.45 4.56 3.28
C LEU A 13 8.89 3.92 2.01
N TYR A 14 8.31 4.75 1.13
CA TYR A 14 7.77 4.29 -0.14
C TYR A 14 8.84 3.57 -0.98
N TYR A 15 9.96 4.23 -1.26
CA TYR A 15 11.00 3.63 -2.10
C TYR A 15 11.65 2.40 -1.48
N TYR A 16 11.81 2.37 -0.15
CA TYR A 16 12.31 1.17 0.51
C TYR A 16 11.35 -0.01 0.30
N ILE A 17 10.04 0.19 0.52
CA ILE A 17 9.05 -0.89 0.37
C ILE A 17 8.93 -1.32 -1.10
N THR A 18 8.94 -0.39 -2.04
CA THR A 18 8.83 -0.71 -3.48
C THR A 18 10.17 -1.11 -4.12
N SER A 19 11.22 -1.35 -3.32
CA SER A 19 12.52 -1.79 -3.84
C SER A 19 12.57 -3.30 -4.04
N ASP A 20 13.47 -3.74 -4.92
CA ASP A 20 13.73 -5.16 -5.14
C ASP A 20 14.24 -5.89 -3.88
N GLU A 21 14.81 -5.15 -2.92
CA GLU A 21 15.33 -5.71 -1.67
C GLU A 21 14.23 -5.99 -0.63
N TYR A 22 13.04 -5.40 -0.77
CA TYR A 22 11.97 -5.62 0.19
C TYR A 22 11.40 -7.05 0.07
N PRO A 23 11.31 -7.81 1.18
CA PRO A 23 11.02 -9.24 1.12
C PRO A 23 9.55 -9.60 0.90
N ASP A 24 8.60 -8.73 1.27
CA ASP A 24 7.16 -8.98 1.11
C ASP A 24 6.70 -8.36 -0.22
N LYS A 25 6.69 -9.18 -1.28
CA LYS A 25 6.42 -8.73 -2.65
C LYS A 25 4.98 -8.34 -2.88
N ASP A 26 4.03 -9.07 -2.30
CA ASP A 26 2.60 -8.72 -2.38
C ASP A 26 2.34 -7.33 -1.79
N PHE A 27 2.93 -7.04 -0.62
CA PHE A 27 2.80 -5.71 -0.02
C PHE A 27 3.53 -4.62 -0.82
N SER A 28 4.71 -4.94 -1.38
CA SER A 28 5.44 -4.02 -2.26
C SER A 28 4.61 -3.62 -3.48
N GLU A 29 4.00 -4.60 -4.16
CA GLU A 29 3.13 -4.37 -5.30
C GLU A 29 1.92 -3.51 -4.91
N ALA A 30 1.24 -3.83 -3.81
CA ALA A 30 0.11 -3.03 -3.32
C ALA A 30 0.52 -1.58 -2.97
N VAL A 31 1.71 -1.37 -2.40
CA VAL A 31 2.25 -0.03 -2.13
C VAL A 31 2.55 0.74 -3.41
N SER A 32 3.04 0.08 -4.46
CA SER A 32 3.30 0.73 -5.76
C SER A 32 2.02 1.31 -6.39
N LEU A 33 0.86 0.73 -6.06
CA LEU A 33 -0.45 1.17 -6.56
C LEU A 33 -1.03 2.35 -5.79
N LEU A 34 -0.44 2.70 -4.64
CA LEU A 34 -0.96 3.73 -3.74
C LEU A 34 -1.03 5.11 -4.41
N MET A 35 -0.09 5.43 -5.30
CA MET A 35 -0.09 6.71 -6.02
C MET A 35 -1.17 6.80 -7.10
N TYR A 36 -1.71 5.66 -7.55
CA TYR A 36 -2.90 5.64 -8.40
C TYR A 36 -4.16 5.86 -7.57
N ALA A 37 -4.29 5.11 -6.46
CA ALA A 37 -5.46 5.17 -5.58
C ALA A 37 -5.61 6.52 -4.86
N GLN A 38 -4.51 7.17 -4.52
CA GLN A 38 -4.49 8.48 -3.88
C GLN A 38 -3.55 9.42 -4.67
N PRO A 39 -4.08 10.16 -5.67
CA PRO A 39 -3.26 11.02 -6.54
C PRO A 39 -2.55 12.16 -5.81
N ASN A 40 -3.04 12.56 -4.63
CA ASN A 40 -2.31 13.50 -3.77
C ASN A 40 -1.15 12.76 -3.08
N LYS A 41 0.05 12.94 -3.61
CA LYS A 41 1.29 12.34 -3.10
C LYS A 41 1.47 12.50 -1.59
N ASP A 42 1.21 13.69 -1.04
CA ASP A 42 1.43 13.92 0.40
C ASP A 42 0.42 13.15 1.26
N GLU A 43 -0.81 12.99 0.80
CA GLU A 43 -1.82 12.17 1.46
C GLU A 43 -1.51 10.68 1.33
N ALA A 44 -1.07 10.23 0.15
CA ALA A 44 -0.64 8.85 -0.10
C ALA A 44 0.50 8.45 0.84
N LEU A 45 1.54 9.28 0.93
CA LEU A 45 2.69 9.03 1.79
C LEU A 45 2.32 9.02 3.28
N LYS A 46 1.44 9.93 3.72
CA LYS A 46 0.92 9.93 5.11
C LYS A 46 0.11 8.66 5.40
N LEU A 47 -0.72 8.22 4.46
CA LEU A 47 -1.47 6.98 4.58
C LEU A 47 -0.54 5.77 4.71
N LEU A 48 0.50 5.67 3.88
CA LEU A 48 1.49 4.59 3.95
C LEU A 48 2.17 4.52 5.32
N GLU A 49 2.57 5.67 5.87
CA GLU A 49 3.15 5.74 7.22
C GLU A 49 2.18 5.21 8.28
N GLU A 50 0.90 5.60 8.22
CA GLU A 50 -0.11 5.14 9.17
C GLU A 50 -0.36 3.64 9.06
N VAL A 51 -0.40 3.09 7.83
CA VAL A 51 -0.52 1.65 7.56
C VAL A 51 0.62 0.90 8.25
N VAL A 52 1.87 1.31 8.01
CA VAL A 52 3.07 0.67 8.56
C VAL A 52 3.15 0.80 10.08
N LYS A 53 2.85 1.98 10.64
CA LYS A 53 2.85 2.22 12.09
C LYS A 53 1.84 1.34 12.81
N LYS A 54 0.62 1.23 12.26
CA LYS A 54 -0.48 0.45 12.83
C LYS A 54 -0.40 -1.04 12.52
N GLY A 55 0.53 -1.48 11.67
CA GLY A 55 0.64 -2.87 11.25
C GLY A 55 -0.54 -3.32 10.37
N LYS A 56 -1.21 -2.37 9.71
CA LYS A 56 -2.24 -2.62 8.70
C LYS A 56 -1.59 -3.07 7.39
N ARG A 57 -2.40 -3.51 6.42
CA ARG A 57 -1.93 -3.88 5.07
C ARG A 57 -2.70 -3.18 3.97
N LEU A 58 -2.05 -2.94 2.84
CA LEU A 58 -2.70 -2.53 1.60
C LEU A 58 -2.99 -3.79 0.78
N VAL A 59 -4.17 -3.83 0.16
CA VAL A 59 -4.59 -4.93 -0.71
C VAL A 59 -5.28 -4.37 -1.94
N ALA A 60 -4.81 -4.79 -3.11
CA ALA A 60 -5.47 -4.54 -4.38
C ALA A 60 -6.53 -5.61 -4.63
N ILE A 61 -7.69 -5.19 -5.12
CA ILE A 61 -8.81 -6.06 -5.46
C ILE A 61 -9.17 -5.83 -6.92
N TYR A 62 -9.19 -6.90 -7.70
CA TYR A 62 -9.51 -6.88 -9.12
C TYR A 62 -10.81 -7.65 -9.37
N PRO A 63 -11.99 -7.01 -9.43
CA PRO A 63 -13.25 -7.72 -9.58
C PRO A 63 -13.33 -8.61 -10.85
N GLY A 64 -12.58 -8.26 -11.89
CA GLY A 64 -12.48 -9.05 -13.12
C GLY A 64 -11.88 -10.45 -12.94
N THR A 65 -11.17 -10.71 -11.84
CA THR A 65 -10.60 -12.03 -11.49
C THR A 65 -11.50 -12.82 -10.53
N GLY A 66 -12.64 -12.25 -10.11
CA GLY A 66 -13.52 -12.82 -9.08
C GLY A 66 -13.13 -12.46 -7.64
N ASP A 67 -12.15 -11.56 -7.46
CA ASP A 67 -11.75 -11.08 -6.13
C ASP A 67 -12.86 -10.25 -5.48
N VAL A 68 -13.00 -10.41 -4.16
CA VAL A 68 -13.96 -9.65 -3.36
C VAL A 68 -13.19 -8.93 -2.24
N ALA A 69 -13.51 -7.65 -2.05
CA ALA A 69 -12.92 -6.87 -0.97
C ALA A 69 -13.17 -7.55 0.40
N PRO A 70 -12.13 -7.71 1.24
CA PRO A 70 -12.30 -8.33 2.54
C PRO A 70 -13.28 -7.55 3.42
N GLN A 71 -14.00 -8.26 4.30
CA GLN A 71 -14.90 -7.60 5.24
C GLN A 71 -14.11 -6.65 6.14
N ARG A 72 -14.61 -5.41 6.30
CA ARG A 72 -14.00 -4.30 7.07
C ARG A 72 -12.79 -3.63 6.42
N ALA A 73 -12.51 -3.92 5.16
CA ALA A 73 -11.50 -3.18 4.41
C ALA A 73 -11.93 -1.70 4.23
N GLU A 74 -11.02 -0.77 4.47
CA GLU A 74 -11.23 0.66 4.25
C GLU A 74 -10.82 0.99 2.80
N PHE A 75 -11.74 1.53 2.01
CA PHE A 75 -11.45 1.93 0.62
C PHE A 75 -10.45 3.10 0.59
N VAL A 76 -9.41 2.97 -0.23
CA VAL A 76 -8.41 4.03 -0.46
C VAL A 76 -8.73 4.80 -1.73
N GLY A 77 -8.95 4.09 -2.83
CA GLY A 77 -9.20 4.67 -4.14
C GLY A 77 -9.07 3.65 -5.26
N ASP A 78 -9.40 4.11 -6.46
CA ASP A 78 -9.39 3.29 -7.67
C ASP A 78 -7.96 3.08 -8.19
N ILE A 79 -7.69 1.89 -8.73
CA ILE A 79 -6.43 1.54 -9.41
C ILE A 79 -6.77 1.01 -10.81
N PRO A 80 -5.81 0.84 -11.72
CA PRO A 80 -6.09 0.21 -13.01
C PRO A 80 -6.79 -1.14 -12.81
N ASP A 81 -7.96 -1.32 -13.43
CA ASP A 81 -8.78 -2.53 -13.41
C ASP A 81 -9.26 -3.02 -12.02
N GLY A 82 -9.17 -2.16 -10.99
CA GLY A 82 -9.50 -2.58 -9.62
C GLY A 82 -9.61 -1.43 -8.62
N ALA A 83 -9.53 -1.78 -7.34
CA ALA A 83 -9.54 -0.83 -6.23
C ALA A 83 -8.52 -1.22 -5.15
N LEU A 84 -7.96 -0.22 -4.47
CA LEU A 84 -7.03 -0.41 -3.35
C LEU A 84 -7.74 -0.20 -2.01
N TYR A 85 -7.42 -1.05 -1.05
CA TYR A 85 -8.01 -1.04 0.28
C TYR A 85 -6.94 -1.16 1.38
N VAL A 86 -7.31 -0.75 2.60
CA VAL A 86 -6.54 -1.02 3.82
C VAL A 86 -7.26 -2.06 4.69
N LEU A 87 -6.51 -3.03 5.19
CA LEU A 87 -6.92 -4.04 6.19
C LEU A 87 -6.28 -3.78 7.55
#